data_AF-A0A3B9X0Y5-F1
#
_entry.id   AF-A0A3B9X0Y5-F1
#
_cell.length_a   1.000
_cell.length_b   1.000
_cell.length_c   1.000
_cell.angle_alpha   90.00
_cell.angle_beta   90.00
_cell.angle_gamma   90.00
#
_symmetry.space_group_name_H-M   'P 1'
#
loop_
_entity.id
_entity.type
_entity.pdbx_description
1 polymer ?
#
loop_
_entity_poly.entity_id
_entity_poly.type
_entity_poly.pdbx_seq_one_letter_code
_entity_poly.pdbx_strand_id
1 'polypeptide(L)'
;MSSQMGFVDATVTIKTDGDSLNGLFDVGGGRTWAMEKGVVDGNSISFRINRDGTSMTYSMNGDVSGDIINGNASGLGSTVDWSMRREQ
;
A
#
# COMPACT_ATOMS: atom_id res chain seq x y z
N MET A 1 8.53 4.37 23.25
CA MET A 1 8.25 5.69 22.66
C MET A 1 7.66 5.46 21.28
N SER A 2 6.33 5.33 21.20
CA SER A 2 5.57 5.16 19.96
C SER A 2 5.24 6.55 19.43
N SER A 3 5.94 6.98 18.40
CA SER A 3 5.70 8.26 17.76
C SER A 3 4.30 8.30 17.14
N GLN A 4 3.65 9.44 17.35
CA GLN A 4 2.25 9.78 17.18
C GLN A 4 1.76 9.87 15.72
N MET A 5 2.39 9.13 14.79
CA MET A 5 1.92 8.93 13.42
C MET A 5 1.72 7.43 13.21
N GLY A 6 0.44 7.04 13.14
CA GLY A 6 -0.02 5.66 13.29
C GLY A 6 0.61 4.68 12.32
N PHE A 7 1.31 3.70 12.90
CA PHE A 7 1.53 2.42 12.24
C PHE A 7 0.15 1.81 11.97
N VAL A 8 -0.19 1.61 10.70
CA VAL A 8 -1.42 0.93 10.31
C VAL A 8 -1.05 -0.50 9.97
N ASP A 9 -1.42 -1.43 10.84
CA ASP A 9 -1.41 -2.84 10.51
C ASP A 9 -2.55 -3.12 9.54
N ALA A 10 -2.21 -3.65 8.36
CA ALA A 10 -3.17 -3.94 7.32
C ALA A 10 -2.84 -5.27 6.64
N THR A 11 -3.84 -6.10 6.43
CA THR A 11 -3.72 -7.30 5.60
C THR A 11 -3.96 -6.90 4.15
N VAL A 12 -2.96 -7.09 3.30
CA VAL A 12 -3.05 -6.71 1.89
C VAL A 12 -3.18 -7.95 1.03
N THR A 13 -4.33 -8.11 0.36
CA THR A 13 -4.51 -9.15 -0.64
C THR A 13 -4.11 -8.58 -1.99
N ILE A 14 -3.03 -9.09 -2.58
CA ILE A 14 -2.52 -8.65 -3.89
C ILE A 14 -2.84 -9.72 -4.94
N LYS A 15 -3.32 -9.27 -6.10
CA LYS A 15 -3.54 -10.05 -7.32
C LYS A 15 -2.89 -9.35 -8.49
N THR A 16 -1.92 -10.01 -9.11
CA THR A 16 -1.27 -9.57 -10.34
C THR A 16 -1.97 -10.17 -11.55
N ASP A 17 -2.29 -9.34 -12.54
CA ASP A 17 -2.80 -9.76 -13.84
C ASP A 17 -1.93 -9.11 -14.93
N GLY A 18 -0.92 -9.86 -15.39
CA GLY A 18 0.14 -9.34 -16.25
C GLY A 18 0.87 -8.16 -15.59
N ASP A 19 0.80 -7.00 -16.22
CA ASP A 19 1.42 -5.74 -15.75
C ASP A 19 0.53 -4.97 -14.75
N SER A 20 -0.72 -5.41 -14.56
CA SER A 20 -1.67 -4.76 -13.66
C SER A 20 -1.62 -5.37 -12.26
N LEU A 21 -1.53 -4.51 -11.25
CA LEU A 21 -1.58 -4.87 -9.85
C LEU A 21 -2.94 -4.47 -9.27
N ASN A 22 -3.69 -5.44 -8.80
CA ASN A 22 -4.94 -5.21 -8.07
C ASN A 22 -4.72 -5.64 -6.62
N GLY A 23 -5.24 -4.87 -5.69
CA GLY A 23 -5.10 -5.22 -4.27
C GLY A 23 -6.20 -4.65 -3.41
N LEU A 24 -6.43 -5.31 -2.28
CA LEU A 24 -7.35 -4.85 -1.24
C LEU A 24 -6.59 -4.78 0.08
N PHE A 25 -6.60 -3.60 0.69
CA PHE A 25 -6.04 -3.34 2.00
C PHE A 25 -7.13 -3.47 3.04
N ASP A 26 -7.04 -4.47 3.91
CA ASP A 26 -7.88 -4.58 5.08
C ASP A 26 -7.13 -3.99 6.27
N VAL A 27 -7.52 -2.78 6.69
CA VAL A 27 -6.89 -2.08 7.84
C VAL A 27 -7.58 -2.42 9.16
N GLY A 28 -8.45 -3.45 9.16
CA GLY A 28 -9.23 -3.85 10.31
C GLY A 28 -10.40 -2.89 10.61
N GLY A 29 -11.26 -3.30 11.55
CA GLY A 29 -12.41 -2.49 11.97
C GLY A 29 -13.49 -2.32 10.88
N GLY A 30 -13.54 -3.23 9.91
CA GLY A 30 -14.50 -3.19 8.79
C GLY A 30 -14.15 -2.19 7.70
N ARG A 31 -12.97 -1.57 7.77
CA ARG A 31 -12.50 -0.62 6.75
C ARG A 31 -11.56 -1.32 5.80
N THR A 32 -11.94 -1.35 4.53
CA THR A 32 -11.07 -1.84 3.46
C THR A 32 -10.82 -0.72 2.46
N TRP A 33 -9.60 -0.67 1.91
CA TRP A 33 -9.25 0.27 0.85
C TRP A 33 -8.84 -0.49 -0.39
N ALA A 34 -9.53 -0.23 -1.49
CA ALA A 34 -9.16 -0.77 -2.78
C ALA A 34 -7.92 -0.06 -3.31
N MET A 35 -7.01 -0.84 -3.88
CA MET A 35 -5.89 -0.34 -4.65
C MET A 35 -6.40 0.14 -6.01
N GLU A 36 -5.96 1.32 -6.42
CA GLU A 36 -6.27 1.93 -7.71
C GLU A 36 -4.98 2.14 -8.51
N LYS A 37 -5.06 1.99 -9.83
CA LYS A 37 -3.92 2.21 -10.74
C LYS A 37 -2.65 1.46 -10.31
N GLY A 38 -2.81 0.23 -9.83
CA GLY A 38 -1.68 -0.59 -9.47
C GLY A 38 -0.97 -1.12 -10.71
N VAL A 39 0.34 -0.95 -10.74
CA VAL A 39 1.24 -1.39 -11.81
C VAL A 39 2.43 -2.08 -11.18
N VAL A 40 2.89 -3.14 -11.83
CA VAL A 40 4.15 -3.82 -11.50
C VAL A 40 5.12 -3.67 -12.68
N ASP A 41 6.34 -3.27 -12.38
CA ASP A 41 7.45 -3.17 -13.34
C ASP A 41 8.68 -3.85 -12.76
N GLY A 42 8.88 -5.12 -13.14
CA GLY A 42 9.94 -5.97 -12.60
C GLY A 42 9.83 -6.16 -11.09
N ASN A 43 10.71 -5.48 -10.34
CA ASN A 43 10.74 -5.51 -8.88
C ASN A 43 10.06 -4.29 -8.24
N SER A 44 9.64 -3.30 -9.02
CA SER A 44 9.00 -2.10 -8.48
C SER A 44 7.47 -2.22 -8.63
N ILE A 45 6.75 -1.81 -7.59
CA ILE A 45 5.30 -1.68 -7.62
C ILE A 45 4.90 -0.25 -7.32
N SER A 46 3.85 0.20 -8.00
CA SER A 46 3.29 1.52 -7.82
C SER A 46 1.79 1.44 -7.86
N PHE A 47 1.13 2.03 -6.87
CA PHE A 47 -0.32 2.01 -6.78
C PHE A 47 -0.84 3.18 -5.97
N ARG A 48 -2.14 3.41 -6.04
CA ARG A 48 -2.82 4.45 -5.27
C ARG A 48 -3.84 3.81 -4.35
N ILE A 49 -4.08 4.45 -3.21
CA ILE A 49 -5.16 4.08 -2.30
C ILE A 49 -6.02 5.30 -2.06
N ASN A 50 -7.31 5.14 -2.25
CA ASN A 50 -8.28 6.13 -1.81
C ASN A 50 -8.86 5.70 -0.46
N ARG A 51 -8.72 6.55 0.56
CA ARG A 51 -9.35 6.28 1.86
C ARG A 51 -10.84 6.56 1.71
N ASP A 52 -11.60 5.49 1.60
CA ASP A 52 -13.05 5.47 1.36
C ASP A 52 -13.78 6.61 2.10
N GLY A 53 -14.38 7.53 1.32
CA GLY A 53 -15.10 8.73 1.80
C GLY A 53 -14.27 10.02 1.97
N THR A 54 -12.96 10.00 1.73
CA THR A 54 -12.12 11.21 1.76
C THR A 54 -11.53 11.50 0.37
N SER A 55 -11.38 12.76 -0.01
CA SER A 55 -10.68 13.17 -1.25
C SER A 55 -9.16 12.96 -1.17
N MET A 56 -8.70 12.04 -0.34
CA MET A 56 -7.31 11.77 -0.05
C MET A 56 -6.85 10.50 -0.77
N THR A 57 -6.17 10.73 -1.89
CA THR A 57 -5.46 9.69 -2.62
C THR A 57 -4.01 9.64 -2.13
N TYR A 58 -3.59 8.48 -1.64
CA TYR A 58 -2.21 8.20 -1.29
C TYR A 58 -1.53 7.51 -2.47
N SER A 59 -0.37 8.02 -2.90
CA SER A 59 0.48 7.31 -3.87
C SER A 59 1.48 6.47 -3.10
N MET A 60 1.42 5.17 -3.35
CA MET A 60 2.25 4.15 -2.75
C MET A 60 3.22 3.65 -3.81
N ASN A 61 4.50 3.71 -3.51
CA ASN A 61 5.55 3.18 -4.36
C ASN A 61 6.42 2.29 -3.50
N GLY A 62 6.85 1.14 -4.01
CA GLY A 62 7.73 0.26 -3.26
C GLY A 62 8.44 -0.74 -4.14
N ASP A 63 9.54 -1.26 -3.63
CA ASP A 63 10.39 -2.24 -4.28
C ASP A 63 10.30 -3.57 -3.54
N VAL A 64 10.07 -4.63 -4.31
CA VAL A 64 9.96 -6.01 -3.87
C VAL A 64 11.37 -6.60 -3.73
N SER A 65 11.74 -6.91 -2.50
CA SER A 65 12.99 -7.57 -2.12
C SER A 65 12.69 -8.91 -1.44
N GLY A 66 12.61 -9.97 -2.26
CA GLY A 66 12.22 -11.30 -1.79
C GLY A 66 10.77 -11.33 -1.30
N ASP A 67 10.58 -11.56 0.00
CA ASP A 67 9.27 -11.59 0.65
C ASP A 67 8.90 -10.26 1.33
N ILE A 68 9.75 -9.23 1.22
CA ILE A 68 9.52 -7.92 1.81
C ILE A 68 9.35 -6.90 0.69
N ILE A 69 8.39 -6.00 0.85
CA ILE A 69 8.23 -4.82 0.00
C ILE A 69 8.54 -3.61 0.87
N ASN A 70 9.50 -2.78 0.47
CA ASN A 70 9.81 -1.54 1.15
C ASN A 70 9.43 -0.38 0.25
N GLY A 71 8.80 0.64 0.80
CA GLY A 71 8.29 1.72 -0.01
C GLY A 71 8.01 3.00 0.76
N ASN A 72 7.54 3.98 0.03
CA ASN A 72 7.12 5.26 0.57
C ASN A 72 5.68 5.54 0.15
N ALA A 73 4.92 6.10 1.07
CA ALA A 73 3.55 6.52 0.89
C ALA A 73 3.54 8.04 0.91
N SER A 74 3.17 8.66 -0.20
CA SER A 74 3.02 10.10 -0.30
C SER A 74 1.55 10.49 -0.34
N GLY A 75 1.16 11.44 0.51
CA GLY A 75 -0.19 11.95 0.59
C GLY A 75 -0.23 13.25 1.38
N LEU A 76 -1.02 14.23 0.90
CA LEU A 76 -1.22 15.52 1.59
C LEU A 76 0.08 16.28 1.91
N GLY A 77 1.07 16.19 1.01
CA GLY A 77 2.37 16.85 1.20
C GLY A 77 3.28 16.19 2.25
N SER A 78 2.88 15.04 2.80
CA SER A 78 3.71 14.22 3.68
C SER A 78 4.10 12.92 2.99
N THR A 79 5.32 12.47 3.25
CA THR A 79 5.81 11.16 2.82
C THR A 79 6.16 10.35 4.04
N VAL A 80 5.68 9.11 4.10
CA VAL A 80 5.96 8.18 5.20
C VAL A 80 6.48 6.87 4.64
N ASP A 81 7.43 6.27 5.34
CA ASP A 81 7.98 4.98 4.96
C ASP A 81 7.01 3.87 5.37
N TRP A 82 6.88 2.87 4.51
CA TRP A 82 6.08 1.67 4.79
C TRP A 82 6.84 0.43 4.33
N SER A 83 6.53 -0.69 4.98
CA SER A 83 7.00 -2.00 4.57
C SER A 83 5.88 -3.02 4.67
N MET A 84 5.82 -3.93 3.72
CA MET A 84 4.95 -5.11 3.77
C MET A 84 5.81 -6.35 3.76
N ARG A 85 5.32 -7.42 4.41
CA ARG A 85 5.90 -8.74 4.29
C ARG A 85 4.84 -9.69 3.78
N ARG A 86 5.21 -10.59 2.86
CA ARG A 86 4.35 -11.70 2.47
C ARG A 86 4.06 -12.55 3.70
N GLU A 87 2.78 -12.74 3.99
CA GLU A 87 2.32 -13.73 4.96
C GLU A 87 2.43 -15.12 4.32
N GLN A 88 3.10 -16.05 4.99
CA GLN A 88 3.32 -17.44 4.54
C GLN A 88 2.24 -18.36 5.07
#